data_AF-A0A3D4KX01-F1
#
_entry.id   AF-A0A3D4KX01-F1
#
_cell.length_a   1.000
_cell.length_b   1.000
_cell.length_c   1.000
_cell.angle_alpha   90.00
_cell.angle_beta   90.00
_cell.angle_gamma   90.00
#
_symmetry.space_group_name_H-M   'P 1'
#
loop_
_entity.id
_entity.type
_entity.pdbx_description
1 polymer ?
#
loop_
_entity_poly.entity_id
_entity_poly.type
_entity_poly.pdbx_seq_one_letter_code
_entity_poly.pdbx_strand_id
1 'polypeptide(L)' 'STVKALQSIGFETIAAGDSFNDLAMIEASRAGFLFRSTEQIMKDHPELPAFEEYKDFLEAIKKAL' A
#
# COMPACT_ATOMS: atom_id res chain seq x y z
N SER A 1 -3.23 -11.04 9.64
CA SER A 1 -2.70 -10.86 8.28
C SER A 1 -1.19 -10.99 8.32
N THR A 2 -0.56 -11.30 7.19
CA THR A 2 0.91 -11.41 7.08
C THR A 2 1.62 -10.18 7.61
N VAL A 3 1.10 -8.97 7.32
CA VAL A 3 1.61 -7.70 7.86
C VAL A 3 1.67 -7.68 9.39
N LYS A 4 0.58 -8.03 10.07
CA LYS A 4 0.55 -8.06 11.54
C LYS A 4 1.52 -9.10 12.12
N ALA A 5 1.71 -10.23 11.43
CA ALA A 5 2.69 -11.24 11.84
C ALA A 5 4.13 -10.70 11.72
N LEU A 6 4.49 -10.04 10.61
CA LEU A 6 5.79 -9.41 10.43
C LEU A 6 6.04 -8.30 11.47
N GLN A 7 5.02 -7.47 11.73
CA GLN A 7 5.08 -6.44 12.76
C GLN A 7 5.30 -7.03 14.16
N SER A 8 4.66 -8.16 14.47
CA SER A 8 4.80 -8.82 15.78
C SER A 8 6.21 -9.33 16.08
N ILE A 9 7.04 -9.50 15.05
CA ILE A 9 8.44 -9.93 15.18
C ILE A 9 9.43 -8.79 14.88
N GLY A 10 8.96 -7.54 14.87
CA GLY A 10 9.81 -6.35 14.84
C GLY A 10 10.09 -5.74 13.46
N PHE A 11 9.39 -6.17 12.40
CA PHE A 11 9.51 -5.52 11.09
C PHE A 11 8.54 -4.34 10.95
N GLU A 12 9.02 -3.24 10.36
CA GLU A 12 8.13 -2.28 9.73
C GLU A 12 7.69 -2.80 8.37
N THR A 13 6.46 -2.46 7.96
CA THR A 13 5.89 -2.95 6.70
C THR A 13 5.44 -1.79 5.83
N ILE A 14 5.78 -1.84 4.56
CA ILE A 14 5.20 -1.04 3.50
C ILE A 14 4.41 -2.00 2.62
N ALA A 15 3.15 -1.68 2.33
CA ALA A 15 2.29 -2.51 1.50
C ALA A 15 1.78 -1.76 0.28
N ALA A 16 1.59 -2.48 -0.82
CA ALA A 16 0.88 -1.98 -1.97
C ALA A 16 0.03 -3.08 -2.59
N GLY A 17 -1.04 -2.69 -3.27
CA GLY A 17 -1.97 -3.58 -3.95
C GLY A 17 -2.84 -2.80 -4.93
N ASP A 18 -3.72 -3.53 -5.62
CA ASP A 18 -4.55 -2.98 -6.69
C ASP A 18 -6.05 -3.28 -6.50
N SER A 19 -6.40 -4.09 -5.50
CA SER A 19 -7.72 -4.68 -5.33
C SER A 19 -8.32 -4.47 -3.92
N PHE A 20 -9.63 -4.67 -3.78
CA PHE A 20 -10.32 -4.54 -2.50
C PHE A 20 -9.79 -5.50 -1.42
N ASN A 21 -9.32 -6.70 -1.78
CA ASN A 21 -8.75 -7.64 -0.82
C ASN A 21 -7.37 -7.22 -0.29
N ASP A 22 -6.73 -6.22 -0.88
CA ASP A 22 -5.45 -5.69 -0.41
C ASP A 22 -5.62 -4.59 0.64
N LEU A 23 -6.77 -3.94 0.70
CA LEU A 23 -7.02 -2.76 1.55
C LEU A 23 -6.69 -3.03 3.03
N ALA A 24 -7.16 -4.15 3.58
CA ALA A 24 -6.90 -4.52 4.96
C ALA A 24 -5.39 -4.71 5.27
N MET A 25 -4.58 -5.06 4.26
CA MET A 25 -3.13 -5.17 4.38
C MET A 25 -2.45 -3.79 4.25
N ILE A 26 -2.92 -2.98 3.30
CA ILE A 26 -2.44 -1.62 3.03
C ILE A 26 -2.66 -0.72 4.25
N GLU A 27 -3.87 -0.69 4.80
CA GLU A 27 -4.24 0.11 5.97
C GLU A 27 -3.51 -0.32 7.25
N ALA A 28 -3.17 -1.61 7.37
CA ALA A 28 -2.45 -2.13 8.53
C ALA A 28 -0.94 -1.86 8.48
N SER A 29 -0.40 -1.43 7.33
CA SER A 29 1.02 -1.19 7.15
C SER A 29 1.43 0.21 7.59
N ARG A 30 2.72 0.41 7.88
CA ARG A 30 3.26 1.74 8.24
C ARG A 30 3.05 2.75 7.11
N ALA A 31 3.22 2.30 5.87
CA ALA A 31 2.86 3.04 4.68
C ALA A 31 2.14 2.11 3.69
N GLY A 32 1.18 2.67 2.98
CA GLY A 32 0.27 1.95 2.10
C GLY A 32 0.07 2.68 0.78
N PHE A 33 0.05 1.95 -0.33
CA PHE A 33 -0.10 2.53 -1.67
C PHE A 33 -1.04 1.68 -2.54
N LEU A 34 -1.75 2.34 -3.46
CA LEU A 34 -2.38 1.67 -4.58
C LEU A 34 -1.41 1.67 -5.77
N PHE A 35 -1.30 0.56 -6.49
CA PHE A 35 -0.49 0.47 -7.69
C PHE A 35 -1.28 -0.18 -8.81
N ARG A 36 -1.53 0.56 -9.91
CA ARG A 36 -2.35 0.10 -11.05
C ARG A 36 -3.73 -0.39 -10.64
N SER A 37 -4.36 0.34 -9.73
CA SER A 37 -5.67 0.00 -9.18
C SER A 37 -6.81 0.49 -10.07
N THR A 38 -8.02 0.01 -9.80
CA THR A 38 -9.22 0.45 -10.53
C THR A 38 -9.64 1.85 -10.13
N GLU A 39 -10.30 2.58 -11.04
CA GLU A 39 -10.87 3.88 -10.73
C GLU A 39 -11.83 3.86 -9.53
N GLN A 40 -12.58 2.76 -9.36
CA GLN A 40 -13.54 2.63 -8.26
C GLN A 40 -12.82 2.62 -6.91
N ILE A 41 -11.77 1.82 -6.77
CA ILE A 41 -10.99 1.73 -5.53
C ILE A 41 -10.31 3.07 -5.23
N MET A 42 -9.74 3.74 -6.24
CA MET A 42 -9.13 5.06 -6.05
C MET A 42 -10.16 6.13 -5.62
N LYS A 43 -11.40 6.04 -6.10
CA LYS A 43 -12.50 6.94 -5.68
C LYS A 43 -12.99 6.63 -4.26
N ASP A 44 -13.04 5.35 -3.89
CA ASP A 44 -13.50 4.91 -2.58
C ASP A 44 -12.43 5.13 -1.49
N HIS A 45 -11.15 5.12 -1.86
CA HIS A 45 -10.00 5.29 -0.97
C HIS A 45 -9.04 6.41 -1.43
N PRO A 46 -9.52 7.67 -1.52
CA PRO A 46 -8.71 8.80 -2.01
C PRO A 46 -7.53 9.15 -1.08
N GLU A 47 -7.53 8.66 0.16
CA GLU A 47 -6.44 8.80 1.11
C GLU A 47 -5.22 7.94 0.77
N LEU A 48 -5.39 6.88 -0.02
CA LEU A 48 -4.30 6.00 -0.44
C LEU A 48 -3.64 6.57 -1.71
N PRO A 49 -2.34 6.91 -1.68
CA PRO A 49 -1.65 7.37 -2.88
C PRO A 49 -1.64 6.26 -3.93
N ALA A 50 -2.10 6.58 -5.15
CA ALA A 50 -2.16 5.65 -6.27
C ALA A 50 -1.10 5.98 -7.33
N PHE A 51 -0.44 4.95 -7.85
CA PHE A 51 0.60 5.08 -8.87
C PHE A 51 0.36 4.10 -10.03
N GLU A 52 0.67 4.51 -11.25
CA GLU A 52 0.58 3.64 -12.45
C GLU A 52 1.97 3.19 -12.95
N GLU A 53 2.97 4.06 -12.73
CA GLU A 53 4.33 3.88 -13.22
C GLU A 53 5.28 3.42 -12.10
N TYR A 54 6.08 2.40 -12.40
CA TYR A 54 7.02 1.81 -11.44
C TYR A 54 8.04 2.82 -10.90
N LYS A 55 8.41 3.81 -11.71
CA LYS A 55 9.35 4.85 -11.30
C LYS A 55 8.79 5.67 -10.13
N ASP A 56 7.57 6.17 -10.26
CA ASP A 56 6.96 7.02 -9.25
C ASP A 56 6.60 6.20 -8.01
N PHE A 57 6.16 4.97 -8.19
CA PHE A 57 5.91 4.03 -7.10
C PHE A 57 7.19 3.73 -6.30
N LEU A 58 8.32 3.48 -6.98
CA LEU A 58 9.60 3.25 -6.31
C LEU A 58 10.05 4.48 -5.50
N GLU A 59 9.88 5.68 -6.04
CA GLU A 59 10.20 6.91 -5.31
C GLU A 59 9.31 7.11 -4.07
N ALA A 60 8.03 6.71 -4.15
CA ALA A 60 7.13 6.70 -3.00
C ALA A 60 7.56 5.71 -1.91
N ILE A 61 7.94 4.49 -2.30
CA ILE A 61 8.49 3.49 -1.36
C ILE A 61 9.74 4.04 -0.67
N LYS A 62 10.69 4.61 -1.42
CA LYS A 62 11.94 5.16 -0.84
C LYS A 62 11.68 6.29 0.15
N LYS A 63 10.67 7.12 -0.08
CA LYS A 63 10.28 8.19 0.85
C LYS A 63 9.64 7.67 2.14
N ALA A 64 9.14 6.45 2.12
CA ALA A 64 8.49 5.80 3.27
C ALA A 64 9.44 4.90 4.09
N LEU A 65 10.66 4.64 3.59
CA LEU A 65 11.77 4.04 4.34
C LEU A 65 12.32 5.03 5.37
#